data_AF-A0A8D8DCL4-F1
#
_entry.id   AF-A0A8D8DCL4-F1
#
_cell.length_a   1.000
_cell.length_b   1.000
_cell.length_c   1.000
_cell.angle_alpha   90.00
_cell.angle_beta   90.00
_cell.angle_gamma   90.00
#
_symmetry.space_group_name_H-M   'P 1'
#
loop_
_entity.id
_entity.type
_entity.pdbx_description
1 polymer ?
#
loop_
_entity_poly.entity_id
_entity_poly.type
_entity_poly.pdbx_seq_one_letter_code
_entity_poly.pdbx_strand_id
1 'polypeptide(L)'
;VDASGRPVTESKHFPSARGPNDIKIVQIIDLHYDPKYQMGYNAVCNRPACCRNDQGIPEDPSEQAGRWGDYRDCDSPWDAIEDVIDHVAEFHPDAAYIYHTVDMIDHGVWETSIGHNIGAMNRIYSKLIRTFPDTPVLNILGNHEAHPTNVFAPSINVRPDFSMDWLYRFSADLWGHWLPQSTRHTIQQGGFYTYLIRPGLRVVALNNQDCYTFNWWILWRPDYLANQMQWLHDVLLVAEQNNEKVHILAHIPYASSGSTFRICQREFRRILERFHDTISAQFHGHTHRDEFNVFYSRESPEHAINVAWNGGSTTAFSDI
;
A
#
# COMPACT_ATOMS: atom_id res chain seq x y z
N VAL A 1 11.43 6.75 21.07
CA VAL A 1 12.43 5.72 20.69
C VAL A 1 13.53 5.74 21.73
N ASP A 2 13.80 4.61 22.36
CA ASP A 2 14.85 4.49 23.39
C ASP A 2 16.28 4.56 22.80
N ALA A 3 17.29 4.68 23.67
CA ALA A 3 18.70 4.81 23.27
C ALA A 3 19.47 3.48 23.23
N SER A 4 18.78 2.33 23.31
CA SER A 4 19.42 1.00 23.41
C SER A 4 19.76 0.35 22.06
N GLY A 5 19.61 1.10 20.96
CA GLY A 5 19.92 0.62 19.62
C GLY A 5 21.39 0.27 19.44
N ARG A 6 21.66 -0.67 18.53
CA ARG A 6 23.04 -0.95 18.10
C ARG A 6 23.58 0.26 17.33
N PRO A 7 24.85 0.64 17.54
CA PRO A 7 25.47 1.71 16.77
C PRO A 7 25.64 1.29 15.31
N VAL A 8 25.43 2.23 14.39
CA VAL A 8 25.66 2.01 12.96
C VAL A 8 27.15 2.19 12.67
N THR A 9 27.87 1.09 12.42
CA THR A 9 29.32 1.11 12.15
C THR A 9 29.66 0.79 10.70
N GLU A 10 28.69 0.36 9.90
CA GLU A 10 28.85 0.06 8.48
C GLU A 10 27.50 0.14 7.74
N SER A 11 27.57 0.19 6.41
CA SER A 11 26.37 0.04 5.57
C SER A 11 25.81 -1.36 5.69
N LYS A 12 24.48 -1.46 5.73
CA LYS A 12 23.76 -2.71 5.67
C LYS A 12 24.10 -3.43 4.37
N HIS A 13 24.62 -4.64 4.49
CA HIS A 13 24.91 -5.53 3.38
C HIS A 13 24.17 -6.85 3.57
N PHE A 14 23.65 -7.39 2.48
CA PHE A 14 23.06 -8.73 2.46
C PHE A 14 23.96 -9.64 1.61
N PRO A 15 24.15 -10.92 1.98
CA PRO A 15 24.87 -11.86 1.13
C PRO A 15 24.22 -11.91 -0.26
N SER A 16 25.02 -11.76 -1.32
CA SER A 16 24.53 -11.63 -2.70
C SER A 16 24.20 -12.96 -3.39
N ALA A 17 24.58 -14.09 -2.79
CA ALA A 17 24.41 -15.39 -3.41
C ALA A 17 22.99 -15.90 -3.18
N ARG A 18 22.24 -16.15 -4.27
CA ARG A 18 20.97 -16.84 -4.18
C ARG A 18 21.16 -18.22 -3.54
N GLY A 19 20.31 -18.54 -2.59
CA GLY A 19 20.35 -19.79 -1.83
C GLY A 19 19.09 -20.62 -2.01
N PRO A 20 19.14 -21.93 -1.65
CA PRO A 20 17.96 -22.80 -1.67
C PRO A 20 16.86 -22.40 -0.68
N ASN A 21 17.16 -21.46 0.25
CA ASN A 21 16.21 -20.97 1.26
C ASN A 21 15.59 -19.61 0.91
N ASP A 22 15.97 -19.04 -0.25
CA ASP A 22 15.41 -17.78 -0.73
C ASP A 22 13.92 -17.96 -1.02
N ILE A 23 13.16 -16.90 -0.74
CA ILE A 23 11.73 -16.86 -1.06
C ILE A 23 11.50 -15.84 -2.15
N LYS A 24 10.61 -16.21 -3.08
CA LYS A 24 10.06 -15.27 -4.05
C LYS A 24 8.83 -14.61 -3.45
N ILE A 25 8.79 -13.28 -3.51
CA ILE A 25 7.63 -12.48 -3.13
C ILE A 25 7.30 -11.62 -4.35
N VAL A 26 6.04 -11.59 -4.75
CA VAL A 26 5.55 -10.73 -5.83
C VAL A 26 4.82 -9.54 -5.22
N GLN A 27 5.06 -8.34 -5.73
CA GLN A 27 4.35 -7.13 -5.33
C GLN A 27 3.32 -6.76 -6.42
N ILE A 28 2.05 -6.59 -6.04
CA ILE A 28 0.97 -6.08 -6.89
C ILE A 28 0.51 -4.75 -6.31
N ILE A 29 0.33 -3.73 -7.15
CA ILE A 29 0.26 -2.34 -6.68
C ILE A 29 -0.49 -1.42 -7.65
N ASP A 30 -1.19 -0.42 -7.09
CA ASP A 30 -1.87 0.67 -7.80
C ASP A 30 -2.70 0.15 -8.99
N LEU A 31 -3.68 -0.71 -8.67
CA LEU A 31 -4.57 -1.37 -9.64
C LEU A 31 -5.53 -0.39 -10.30
N HIS A 32 -6.12 0.51 -9.48
CA HIS A 32 -7.14 1.48 -9.87
C HIS A 32 -8.13 0.93 -10.89
N TYR A 33 -8.96 -0.01 -10.42
CA TYR A 33 -10.03 -0.55 -11.24
C TYR A 33 -11.11 0.50 -11.46
N ASP A 34 -11.38 0.82 -12.72
CA ASP A 34 -12.46 1.71 -13.13
C ASP A 34 -13.67 0.90 -13.65
N PRO A 35 -14.77 0.83 -12.88
CA PRO A 35 -15.99 0.14 -13.31
C PRO A 35 -16.70 0.80 -14.50
N LYS A 36 -16.37 2.07 -14.82
CA LYS A 36 -16.92 2.83 -15.93
C LYS A 36 -16.03 2.86 -17.15
N TYR A 37 -14.81 2.32 -17.09
CA TYR A 37 -13.92 2.25 -18.24
C TYR A 37 -14.64 1.60 -19.42
N GLN A 38 -14.56 2.23 -20.59
CA GLN A 38 -15.21 1.76 -21.79
C GLN A 38 -14.31 1.96 -23.01
N MET A 39 -13.89 0.85 -23.62
CA MET A 39 -13.16 0.87 -24.89
C MET A 39 -13.95 1.69 -25.93
N GLY A 40 -13.22 2.50 -26.70
CA GLY A 40 -13.81 3.35 -27.74
C GLY A 40 -14.31 4.71 -27.26
N TYR A 41 -14.33 4.97 -25.95
CA TYR A 41 -14.78 6.24 -25.39
C TYR A 41 -13.64 7.24 -25.27
N ASN A 42 -13.97 8.48 -24.95
CA ASN A 42 -13.04 9.59 -25.02
C ASN A 42 -11.88 9.46 -24.00
N ALA A 43 -10.68 9.25 -24.51
CA ALA A 43 -9.44 9.24 -23.73
C ALA A 43 -8.81 10.65 -23.59
N VAL A 44 -9.29 11.64 -24.35
CA VAL A 44 -8.89 13.05 -24.25
C VAL A 44 -10.09 13.86 -23.74
N CYS A 45 -10.37 13.69 -22.46
CA CYS A 45 -11.48 14.36 -21.81
C CYS A 45 -10.99 15.56 -20.98
N ASN A 46 -11.85 16.57 -20.79
CA ASN A 46 -11.55 17.70 -19.89
C ASN A 46 -11.92 17.36 -18.43
N ARG A 47 -11.54 16.17 -17.95
CA ARG A 47 -11.79 15.68 -16.59
C ARG A 47 -10.50 15.07 -16.02
N PRO A 48 -10.37 14.93 -14.69
CA PRO A 48 -9.18 14.33 -14.09
C PRO A 48 -9.00 12.84 -14.39
N ALA A 49 -10.04 12.12 -14.81
CA ALA A 49 -9.95 10.72 -15.24
C ALA A 49 -10.83 10.51 -16.48
N CYS A 50 -10.26 9.90 -17.53
CA CYS A 50 -10.88 9.72 -18.83
C CYS A 50 -11.25 8.26 -19.14
N CYS A 51 -11.64 7.98 -20.39
CA CYS A 51 -12.03 6.66 -20.90
C CYS A 51 -13.32 6.07 -20.30
N ARG A 52 -14.21 6.92 -19.75
CA ARG A 52 -15.42 6.47 -19.04
C ARG A 52 -16.68 6.51 -19.92
N ASN A 53 -17.64 5.64 -19.64
CA ASN A 53 -18.89 5.50 -20.41
C ASN A 53 -19.82 6.73 -20.41
N ASP A 54 -19.58 7.72 -19.57
CA ASP A 54 -20.32 8.98 -19.51
C ASP A 54 -19.62 10.14 -20.25
N GLN A 55 -18.50 9.87 -20.91
CA GLN A 55 -17.67 10.87 -21.60
C GLN A 55 -17.84 10.87 -23.13
N GLY A 56 -18.70 9.99 -23.64
CA GLY A 56 -19.04 9.89 -25.06
C GLY A 56 -17.93 9.28 -25.92
N ILE A 57 -18.25 9.12 -27.21
CA ILE A 57 -17.32 8.66 -28.24
C ILE A 57 -16.74 9.92 -28.91
N PRO A 58 -15.40 10.06 -29.01
CA PRO A 58 -14.78 11.22 -29.64
C PRO A 58 -15.00 11.22 -31.17
N GLU A 59 -14.98 12.41 -31.76
CA GLU A 59 -15.08 12.56 -33.23
C GLU A 59 -13.83 12.05 -33.95
N ASP A 60 -12.65 12.27 -33.36
CA ASP A 60 -11.39 11.70 -33.84
C ASP A 60 -11.21 10.27 -33.29
N PRO A 61 -11.19 9.23 -34.15
CA PRO A 61 -10.92 7.86 -33.72
C PRO A 61 -9.58 7.67 -33.00
N SER A 62 -8.60 8.57 -33.19
CA SER A 62 -7.31 8.51 -32.49
C SER A 62 -7.43 8.83 -30.98
N GLU A 63 -8.52 9.48 -30.57
CA GLU A 63 -8.81 9.83 -29.17
C GLU A 63 -9.60 8.74 -28.44
N GLN A 64 -9.88 7.62 -29.09
CA GLN A 64 -10.60 6.50 -28.50
C GLN A 64 -9.72 5.71 -27.52
N ALA A 65 -10.32 5.35 -26.38
CA ALA A 65 -9.74 4.50 -25.37
C ALA A 65 -9.44 3.09 -25.91
N GLY A 66 -8.27 2.57 -25.55
CA GLY A 66 -7.86 1.20 -25.85
C GLY A 66 -8.72 0.12 -25.20
N ARG A 67 -8.42 -1.15 -25.51
CA ARG A 67 -9.09 -2.29 -24.85
C ARG A 67 -8.54 -2.57 -23.45
N TRP A 68 -7.23 -2.45 -23.30
CA TRP A 68 -6.48 -2.88 -22.10
C TRP A 68 -6.09 -1.70 -21.19
N GLY A 69 -6.52 -0.49 -21.49
CA GLY A 69 -6.04 0.73 -20.86
C GLY A 69 -5.67 1.79 -21.90
N ASP A 70 -5.32 2.98 -21.41
CA ASP A 70 -4.90 4.12 -22.23
C ASP A 70 -3.93 5.01 -21.45
N TYR A 71 -2.95 5.61 -22.13
CA TYR A 71 -1.89 6.42 -21.50
C TYR A 71 -2.28 7.89 -21.23
N ARG A 72 -3.55 8.24 -21.42
CA ARG A 72 -4.07 9.62 -21.31
C ARG A 72 -4.96 9.78 -20.07
N ASP A 73 -4.38 9.51 -18.90
CA ASP A 73 -5.03 9.64 -17.60
C ASP A 73 -6.34 8.84 -17.50
N CYS A 74 -6.25 7.59 -17.91
CA CYS A 74 -7.30 6.60 -17.77
C CYS A 74 -6.87 5.51 -16.79
N ASP A 75 -7.81 5.08 -15.96
CA ASP A 75 -7.63 3.95 -15.06
C ASP A 75 -7.89 2.60 -15.74
N SER A 76 -7.72 1.51 -15.00
CA SER A 76 -7.66 0.17 -15.55
C SER A 76 -9.06 -0.41 -15.84
N PRO A 77 -9.33 -0.92 -17.06
CA PRO A 77 -10.47 -1.79 -17.29
C PRO A 77 -10.34 -3.09 -16.50
N TRP A 78 -11.48 -3.75 -16.25
CA TRP A 78 -11.47 -5.06 -15.58
C TRP A 78 -10.60 -6.10 -16.29
N ASP A 79 -10.60 -6.11 -17.63
CA ASP A 79 -9.78 -7.03 -18.41
C ASP A 79 -8.30 -6.93 -18.03
N ALA A 80 -7.77 -5.71 -17.84
CA ALA A 80 -6.37 -5.50 -17.45
C ALA A 80 -6.08 -5.94 -16.00
N ILE A 81 -7.02 -5.67 -15.07
CA ILE A 81 -6.93 -6.13 -13.68
C ILE A 81 -6.86 -7.66 -13.60
N GLU A 82 -7.73 -8.32 -14.37
CA GLU A 82 -7.79 -9.78 -14.45
C GLU A 82 -6.51 -10.36 -15.04
N ASP A 83 -6.01 -9.78 -16.14
CA ASP A 83 -4.78 -10.20 -16.81
C ASP A 83 -3.56 -10.10 -15.89
N VAL A 84 -3.38 -8.98 -15.17
CA VAL A 84 -2.26 -8.83 -14.22
C VAL A 84 -2.30 -9.90 -13.12
N ILE A 85 -3.47 -10.15 -12.53
CA ILE A 85 -3.61 -11.13 -11.44
C ILE A 85 -3.35 -12.55 -11.96
N ASP A 86 -3.86 -12.90 -13.14
CA ASP A 86 -3.66 -14.22 -13.74
C ASP A 86 -2.21 -14.42 -14.21
N HIS A 87 -1.59 -13.37 -14.76
CA HIS A 87 -0.18 -13.38 -15.15
C HIS A 87 0.73 -13.68 -13.95
N VAL A 88 0.48 -13.08 -12.79
CA VAL A 88 1.25 -13.38 -11.58
C VAL A 88 1.11 -14.86 -11.19
N ALA A 89 -0.09 -15.43 -11.26
CA ALA A 89 -0.31 -16.84 -10.95
C ALA A 89 0.36 -17.79 -11.95
N GLU A 90 0.33 -17.46 -13.25
CA GLU A 90 0.90 -18.28 -14.31
C GLU A 90 2.44 -18.25 -14.28
N PHE A 91 3.05 -17.07 -14.15
CA PHE A 91 4.49 -16.88 -14.30
C PHE A 91 5.26 -16.91 -12.97
N HIS A 92 4.57 -16.79 -11.83
CA HIS A 92 5.16 -16.87 -10.50
C HIS A 92 4.43 -17.87 -9.58
N PRO A 93 4.20 -19.13 -10.02
CA PRO A 93 3.51 -20.13 -9.20
C PRO A 93 4.32 -20.54 -7.95
N ASP A 94 5.61 -20.23 -7.91
CA ASP A 94 6.52 -20.45 -6.79
C ASP A 94 6.63 -19.24 -5.83
N ALA A 95 5.81 -18.21 -6.02
CA ALA A 95 5.72 -17.09 -5.07
C ALA A 95 5.25 -17.61 -3.70
N ALA A 96 6.05 -17.38 -2.67
CA ALA A 96 5.71 -17.77 -1.30
C ALA A 96 4.64 -16.86 -0.69
N TYR A 97 4.65 -15.58 -1.09
CA TYR A 97 3.71 -14.56 -0.64
C TYR A 97 3.46 -13.55 -1.75
N ILE A 98 2.30 -12.91 -1.73
CA ILE A 98 1.99 -11.72 -2.53
C ILE A 98 1.91 -10.53 -1.59
N TYR A 99 2.67 -9.47 -1.86
CA TYR A 99 2.52 -8.17 -1.21
C TYR A 99 1.57 -7.33 -2.06
N HIS A 100 0.39 -7.03 -1.53
CA HIS A 100 -0.61 -6.24 -2.25
C HIS A 100 -0.69 -4.85 -1.62
N THR A 101 0.04 -3.91 -2.24
CA THR A 101 0.20 -2.52 -1.79
C THR A 101 -0.89 -1.57 -2.31
N VAL A 102 -2.02 -2.14 -2.74
CA VAL A 102 -3.37 -1.55 -3.00
C VAL A 102 -3.39 -0.22 -3.76
N ASP A 103 -4.35 0.67 -3.48
CA ASP A 103 -4.99 1.61 -4.42
C ASP A 103 -5.77 0.90 -5.53
N MET A 104 -6.96 0.44 -5.15
CA MET A 104 -7.88 -0.32 -6.00
C MET A 104 -8.96 0.54 -6.64
N ILE A 105 -9.27 1.70 -6.05
CA ILE A 105 -10.37 2.57 -6.51
C ILE A 105 -9.85 3.58 -7.53
N ASP A 106 -10.61 3.78 -8.59
CA ASP A 106 -10.30 4.73 -9.65
C ASP A 106 -10.18 6.20 -9.18
N HIS A 107 -9.56 7.02 -10.02
CA HIS A 107 -9.35 8.47 -9.87
C HIS A 107 -10.60 9.30 -10.21
N GLY A 108 -11.74 8.67 -10.49
CA GLY A 108 -13.07 9.27 -10.55
C GLY A 108 -13.59 9.71 -9.17
N VAL A 109 -12.75 10.40 -8.38
CA VAL A 109 -12.97 10.66 -6.95
C VAL A 109 -14.25 11.45 -6.67
N TRP A 110 -14.70 12.27 -7.62
CA TRP A 110 -15.93 13.09 -7.52
C TRP A 110 -17.23 12.29 -7.53
N GLU A 111 -17.17 11.01 -7.89
CA GLU A 111 -18.32 10.12 -8.01
C GLU A 111 -18.19 8.84 -7.18
N THR A 112 -17.18 8.78 -6.31
CA THR A 112 -17.03 7.68 -5.35
C THR A 112 -18.15 7.72 -4.30
N SER A 113 -18.38 6.57 -3.67
CA SER A 113 -19.25 6.40 -2.50
C SER A 113 -18.78 5.16 -1.73
N ILE A 114 -19.24 4.99 -0.48
CA ILE A 114 -18.95 3.76 0.28
C ILE A 114 -19.38 2.51 -0.51
N GLY A 115 -20.55 2.55 -1.16
CA GLY A 115 -21.05 1.43 -1.96
C GLY A 115 -20.22 1.15 -3.21
N HIS A 116 -19.76 2.21 -3.90
CA HIS A 116 -18.84 2.09 -5.04
C HIS A 116 -17.52 1.42 -4.62
N ASN A 117 -16.89 1.95 -3.56
CA ASN A 117 -15.60 1.44 -3.09
C ASN A 117 -15.71 -0.01 -2.61
N ILE A 118 -16.74 -0.36 -1.84
CA ILE A 118 -17.01 -1.75 -1.44
C ILE A 118 -17.18 -2.65 -2.67
N GLY A 119 -17.93 -2.20 -3.69
CA GLY A 119 -18.14 -2.96 -4.92
C GLY A 119 -16.85 -3.28 -5.67
N ALA A 120 -16.02 -2.25 -5.91
CA ALA A 120 -14.73 -2.39 -6.59
C ALA A 120 -13.75 -3.26 -5.80
N MET A 121 -13.57 -2.98 -4.50
CA MET A 121 -12.71 -3.78 -3.63
C MET A 121 -13.17 -5.24 -3.55
N ASN A 122 -14.48 -5.50 -3.38
CA ASN A 122 -15.00 -6.87 -3.32
C ASN A 122 -14.69 -7.64 -4.60
N ARG A 123 -14.79 -6.99 -5.77
CA ARG A 123 -14.50 -7.61 -7.07
C ARG A 123 -13.03 -8.03 -7.17
N ILE A 124 -12.11 -7.13 -6.81
CA ILE A 124 -10.67 -7.40 -6.82
C ILE A 124 -10.29 -8.47 -5.80
N TYR A 125 -10.72 -8.32 -4.54
CA TYR A 125 -10.43 -9.31 -3.51
C TYR A 125 -11.01 -10.69 -3.85
N SER A 126 -12.20 -10.76 -4.44
CA SER A 126 -12.76 -12.03 -4.91
C SER A 126 -11.94 -12.67 -6.03
N LYS A 127 -11.34 -11.87 -6.92
CA LYS A 127 -10.41 -12.37 -7.94
C LYS A 127 -9.12 -12.88 -7.27
N LEU A 128 -8.51 -12.10 -6.39
CA LEU A 128 -7.32 -12.50 -5.64
C LEU A 128 -7.53 -13.80 -4.84
N ILE A 129 -8.65 -13.94 -4.12
CA ILE A 129 -8.99 -15.14 -3.35
C ILE A 129 -9.10 -16.38 -4.25
N ARG A 130 -9.74 -16.23 -5.42
CA ARG A 130 -9.89 -17.35 -6.38
C ARG A 130 -8.58 -17.73 -7.06
N THR A 131 -7.74 -16.74 -7.35
CA THR A 131 -6.45 -16.96 -8.04
C THR A 131 -5.37 -17.44 -7.08
N PHE A 132 -5.37 -16.98 -5.82
CA PHE A 132 -4.38 -17.32 -4.79
C PHE A 132 -5.04 -17.94 -3.54
N PRO A 133 -5.66 -19.12 -3.64
CA PRO A 133 -6.32 -19.75 -2.50
C PRO A 133 -5.31 -20.25 -1.44
N ASP A 134 -4.13 -20.69 -1.88
CA ASP A 134 -3.11 -21.29 -1.02
C ASP A 134 -1.88 -20.38 -0.82
N THR A 135 -1.76 -19.30 -1.60
CA THR A 135 -0.66 -18.33 -1.50
C THR A 135 -1.14 -17.11 -0.71
N PRO A 136 -0.58 -16.82 0.48
CA PRO A 136 -1.05 -15.70 1.28
C PRO A 136 -0.82 -14.34 0.60
N VAL A 137 -1.90 -13.57 0.46
CA VAL A 137 -1.87 -12.18 -0.01
C VAL A 137 -1.88 -11.25 1.20
N LEU A 138 -0.79 -10.50 1.39
CA LEU A 138 -0.61 -9.54 2.48
C LEU A 138 -1.01 -8.15 1.97
N ASN A 139 -2.25 -7.78 2.28
CA ASN A 139 -2.86 -6.53 1.87
C ASN A 139 -2.50 -5.38 2.83
N ILE A 140 -2.48 -4.15 2.33
CA ILE A 140 -2.53 -2.91 3.15
C ILE A 140 -3.69 -2.03 2.67
N LEU A 141 -3.77 -0.77 3.14
CA LEU A 141 -4.70 0.25 2.63
C LEU A 141 -3.92 1.38 1.92
N GLY A 142 -4.41 1.77 0.75
CA GLY A 142 -4.00 2.91 -0.04
C GLY A 142 -4.91 4.11 0.21
N ASN A 143 -4.60 5.26 -0.39
CA ASN A 143 -5.33 6.50 -0.12
C ASN A 143 -6.70 6.54 -0.83
N HIS A 144 -6.88 5.73 -1.87
CA HIS A 144 -8.12 5.66 -2.66
C HIS A 144 -9.21 4.78 -2.04
N GLU A 145 -8.91 3.92 -1.06
CA GLU A 145 -9.91 3.05 -0.46
C GLU A 145 -10.97 3.79 0.36
N ALA A 146 -10.63 4.94 0.97
CA ALA A 146 -11.56 5.73 1.76
C ALA A 146 -12.58 6.49 0.89
N HIS A 147 -13.72 6.82 1.48
CA HIS A 147 -14.67 7.76 0.91
C HIS A 147 -15.06 8.81 1.98
N PRO A 148 -14.82 10.11 1.71
CA PRO A 148 -14.12 10.67 0.55
C PRO A 148 -12.64 10.22 0.45
N THR A 149 -12.10 10.18 -0.76
CA THR A 149 -10.70 9.79 -1.04
C THR A 149 -9.72 10.53 -0.13
N ASN A 150 -8.68 9.85 0.36
CA ASN A 150 -7.63 10.33 1.27
C ASN A 150 -8.06 10.60 2.72
N VAL A 151 -9.35 10.66 3.01
CA VAL A 151 -9.87 11.17 4.29
C VAL A 151 -10.10 10.02 5.28
N PHE A 152 -9.02 9.58 5.93
CA PHE A 152 -9.05 8.51 6.93
C PHE A 152 -9.28 9.07 8.34
N ALA A 153 -10.49 8.89 8.86
CA ALA A 153 -10.84 9.38 10.19
C ALA A 153 -10.15 8.60 11.33
N PRO A 154 -9.75 9.28 12.42
CA PRO A 154 -9.27 8.64 13.63
C PRO A 154 -10.31 7.65 14.19
N SER A 155 -9.85 6.51 14.71
CA SER A 155 -10.74 5.50 15.32
C SER A 155 -11.33 5.90 16.68
N ILE A 156 -10.98 7.09 17.20
CA ILE A 156 -11.41 7.59 18.51
C ILE A 156 -12.07 8.97 18.38
N ASN A 157 -13.14 9.19 19.17
CA ASN A 157 -13.80 10.49 19.31
C ASN A 157 -14.29 11.11 17.99
N VAL A 158 -14.61 10.29 17.01
CA VAL A 158 -15.24 10.69 15.74
C VAL A 158 -16.70 10.25 15.77
N ARG A 159 -17.58 11.03 15.13
CA ARG A 159 -18.99 10.65 15.03
C ARG A 159 -19.14 9.37 14.19
N PRO A 160 -20.10 8.48 14.49
CA PRO A 160 -20.25 7.22 13.77
C PRO A 160 -20.41 7.35 12.25
N ASP A 161 -21.03 8.45 11.78
CA ASP A 161 -21.24 8.73 10.36
C ASP A 161 -19.94 9.12 9.60
N PHE A 162 -18.87 9.46 10.32
CA PHE A 162 -17.55 9.72 9.76
C PHE A 162 -16.54 8.61 10.04
N SER A 163 -16.96 7.51 10.69
CA SER A 163 -16.04 6.43 11.05
C SER A 163 -15.57 5.66 9.83
N MET A 164 -14.31 5.22 9.88
CA MET A 164 -13.72 4.26 8.95
C MET A 164 -14.05 2.79 9.29
N ASP A 165 -14.91 2.54 10.28
CA ASP A 165 -15.37 1.20 10.70
C ASP A 165 -15.82 0.35 9.52
N TRP A 166 -16.52 0.93 8.55
CA TRP A 166 -17.01 0.22 7.37
C TRP A 166 -15.84 -0.37 6.57
N LEU A 167 -14.78 0.41 6.34
CA LEU A 167 -13.61 0.00 5.57
C LEU A 167 -12.80 -1.03 6.35
N TYR A 168 -12.49 -0.73 7.62
CA TYR A 168 -11.65 -1.59 8.45
C TYR A 168 -12.30 -2.95 8.74
N ARG A 169 -13.62 -3.01 8.95
CA ARG A 169 -14.33 -4.29 9.12
C ARG A 169 -14.39 -5.07 7.82
N PHE A 170 -14.70 -4.40 6.71
CA PHE A 170 -14.75 -5.02 5.39
C PHE A 170 -13.38 -5.62 5.00
N SER A 171 -12.30 -4.86 5.18
CA SER A 171 -10.93 -5.34 5.00
C SER A 171 -10.60 -6.51 5.94
N ALA A 172 -10.95 -6.43 7.23
CA ALA A 172 -10.71 -7.51 8.19
C ALA A 172 -11.45 -8.81 7.86
N ASP A 173 -12.62 -8.73 7.23
CA ASP A 173 -13.38 -9.89 6.78
C ASP A 173 -12.73 -10.56 5.57
N LEU A 174 -12.37 -9.78 4.55
CA LEU A 174 -11.76 -10.31 3.32
C LEU A 174 -10.32 -10.78 3.53
N TRP A 175 -9.51 -10.01 4.26
CA TRP A 175 -8.12 -10.38 4.53
C TRP A 175 -7.99 -11.59 5.45
N GLY A 176 -9.05 -11.91 6.23
CA GLY A 176 -9.11 -13.11 7.06
C GLY A 176 -9.03 -14.43 6.28
N HIS A 177 -9.14 -14.40 4.95
CA HIS A 177 -8.84 -15.56 4.11
C HIS A 177 -7.37 -15.98 4.18
N TRP A 178 -6.45 -15.01 4.24
CA TRP A 178 -5.00 -15.24 4.26
C TRP A 178 -4.35 -14.97 5.62
N LEU A 179 -4.94 -14.08 6.42
CA LEU A 179 -4.36 -13.63 7.68
C LEU A 179 -4.94 -14.39 8.89
N PRO A 180 -4.11 -14.71 9.89
CA PRO A 180 -4.60 -15.38 11.10
C PRO A 180 -5.51 -14.47 11.91
N GLN A 181 -6.42 -15.07 12.68
CA GLN A 181 -7.39 -14.35 13.53
C GLN A 181 -6.76 -13.30 14.47
N SER A 182 -5.49 -13.46 14.85
CA SER A 182 -4.76 -12.52 15.70
C SER A 182 -4.56 -11.13 15.07
N THR A 183 -4.60 -11.00 13.73
CA THR A 183 -4.47 -9.70 13.04
C THR A 183 -5.78 -8.91 13.04
N ARG A 184 -6.92 -9.60 13.18
CA ARG A 184 -8.26 -9.03 12.99
C ARG A 184 -8.51 -7.80 13.85
N HIS A 185 -8.07 -7.82 15.11
CA HIS A 185 -8.30 -6.71 16.03
C HIS A 185 -7.62 -5.41 15.58
N THR A 186 -6.34 -5.45 15.19
CA THR A 186 -5.63 -4.24 14.75
C THR A 186 -6.09 -3.77 13.37
N ILE A 187 -6.50 -4.69 12.49
CA ILE A 187 -7.12 -4.33 11.22
C ILE A 187 -8.42 -3.57 11.46
N GLN A 188 -9.28 -4.06 12.36
CA GLN A 188 -10.53 -3.37 12.71
C GLN A 188 -10.30 -2.04 13.44
N GLN A 189 -9.20 -1.92 14.20
CA GLN A 189 -8.86 -0.70 14.92
C GLN A 189 -8.35 0.42 13.99
N GLY A 190 -7.63 0.07 12.92
CA GLY A 190 -6.99 1.10 12.09
C GLY A 190 -6.38 0.63 10.78
N GLY A 191 -6.72 -0.56 10.27
CA GLY A 191 -6.26 -1.04 8.97
C GLY A 191 -4.79 -1.49 8.92
N PHE A 192 -4.16 -1.73 10.07
CA PHE A 192 -2.76 -2.18 10.17
C PHE A 192 -2.64 -3.51 10.93
N TYR A 193 -1.55 -4.26 10.71
CA TYR A 193 -1.30 -5.53 11.39
C TYR A 193 0.15 -5.97 11.33
N THR A 194 0.49 -6.98 12.13
CA THR A 194 1.75 -7.72 12.01
C THR A 194 1.49 -9.21 11.87
N TYR A 195 2.32 -9.88 11.08
CA TYR A 195 2.25 -11.32 10.87
C TYR A 195 3.66 -11.93 10.77
N LEU A 196 3.94 -12.94 11.60
CA LEU A 196 5.16 -13.74 11.49
C LEU A 196 4.96 -14.75 10.35
N ILE A 197 5.39 -14.38 9.14
CA ILE A 197 5.12 -15.14 7.92
C ILE A 197 5.93 -16.45 7.90
N ARG A 198 7.13 -16.46 8.49
CA ARG A 198 7.93 -17.68 8.72
C ARG A 198 8.87 -17.48 9.90
N PRO A 199 9.46 -18.54 10.47
CA PRO A 199 10.43 -18.40 11.56
C PRO A 199 11.53 -17.39 11.20
N GLY A 200 11.68 -16.36 12.03
CA GLY A 200 12.68 -15.30 11.86
C GLY A 200 12.33 -14.19 10.85
N LEU A 201 11.15 -14.21 10.19
CA LEU A 201 10.73 -13.13 9.29
C LEU A 201 9.28 -12.71 9.56
N ARG A 202 9.12 -11.44 9.94
CA ARG A 202 7.86 -10.78 10.24
C ARG A 202 7.54 -9.72 9.19
N VAL A 203 6.27 -9.60 8.87
CA VAL A 203 5.72 -8.48 8.12
C VAL A 203 5.00 -7.53 9.08
N VAL A 204 5.21 -6.24 8.87
CA VAL A 204 4.46 -5.16 9.51
C VAL A 204 3.77 -4.37 8.41
N ALA A 205 2.46 -4.50 8.33
CA ALA A 205 1.59 -3.81 7.38
C ALA A 205 1.04 -2.55 8.05
N LEU A 206 1.45 -1.39 7.54
CA LEU A 206 1.05 -0.08 8.03
C LEU A 206 -0.16 0.45 7.27
N ASN A 207 -1.01 1.19 7.98
CA ASN A 207 -1.94 2.13 7.38
C ASN A 207 -1.33 3.52 7.50
N ASN A 208 -0.45 3.88 6.58
CA ASN A 208 0.25 5.15 6.64
C ASN A 208 -0.54 6.33 6.07
N GLN A 209 -1.84 6.16 5.84
CA GLN A 209 -2.76 7.24 5.48
C GLN A 209 -2.91 8.26 6.60
N ASP A 210 -2.67 7.84 7.85
CA ASP A 210 -2.54 8.77 8.98
C ASP A 210 -1.39 9.77 8.76
N CYS A 211 -0.37 9.42 7.98
CA CYS A 211 0.74 10.32 7.68
C CYS A 211 0.58 11.13 6.39
N TYR A 212 -0.47 10.87 5.60
CA TYR A 212 -0.67 11.49 4.30
C TYR A 212 -1.08 12.96 4.43
N THR A 213 -0.49 13.86 3.63
CA THR A 213 -0.79 15.30 3.70
C THR A 213 -2.20 15.65 3.24
N PHE A 214 -2.84 14.81 2.44
CA PHE A 214 -4.26 14.95 2.08
C PHE A 214 -5.23 14.31 3.08
N ASN A 215 -4.73 13.64 4.12
CA ASN A 215 -5.59 13.25 5.24
C ASN A 215 -5.79 14.44 6.19
N TRP A 216 -6.82 15.24 5.92
CA TRP A 216 -7.06 16.48 6.65
C TRP A 216 -7.53 16.28 8.09
N TRP A 217 -7.91 15.07 8.50
CA TRP A 217 -8.21 14.78 9.91
C TRP A 217 -7.02 15.05 10.83
N ILE A 218 -5.81 14.93 10.31
CA ILE A 218 -4.57 15.19 11.04
C ILE A 218 -4.43 16.67 11.40
N LEU A 219 -5.03 17.59 10.64
CA LEU A 219 -5.08 19.01 11.01
C LEU A 219 -5.93 19.24 12.26
N TRP A 220 -6.94 18.41 12.48
CA TRP A 220 -7.79 18.45 13.67
C TRP A 220 -7.17 17.70 14.85
N ARG A 221 -6.58 16.51 14.62
CA ARG A 221 -5.99 15.64 15.66
C ARG A 221 -4.59 15.14 15.28
N PRO A 222 -3.58 16.03 15.33
CA PRO A 222 -2.20 15.65 15.00
C PRO A 222 -1.59 14.66 16.00
N ASP A 223 -2.13 14.59 17.23
CA ASP A 223 -1.71 13.63 18.24
C ASP A 223 -2.02 12.17 17.85
N TYR A 224 -3.01 11.95 16.97
CA TYR A 224 -3.37 10.61 16.50
C TYR A 224 -2.22 9.89 15.77
N LEU A 225 -1.31 10.65 15.14
CA LEU A 225 -0.10 10.14 14.50
C LEU A 225 0.76 9.26 15.44
N ALA A 226 0.75 9.56 16.74
CA ALA A 226 1.55 8.84 17.72
C ALA A 226 1.10 7.39 17.92
N ASN A 227 -0.19 7.08 17.67
CA ASN A 227 -0.76 5.76 17.98
C ASN A 227 -0.11 4.65 17.16
N GLN A 228 -0.10 4.78 15.84
CA GLN A 228 0.48 3.76 14.97
C GLN A 228 2.02 3.74 15.05
N MET A 229 2.65 4.90 15.29
CA MET A 229 4.11 4.98 15.48
C MET A 229 4.56 4.29 16.76
N GLN A 230 3.81 4.43 17.86
CA GLN A 230 4.08 3.72 19.11
C GLN A 230 3.84 2.21 18.93
N TRP A 231 2.75 1.82 18.28
CA TRP A 231 2.50 0.41 17.95
C TRP A 231 3.61 -0.20 17.11
N LEU A 232 4.08 0.50 16.07
CA LEU A 232 5.19 0.07 15.22
C LEU A 232 6.47 -0.13 16.06
N HIS A 233 6.80 0.83 16.92
CA HIS A 233 7.94 0.72 17.83
C HIS A 233 7.86 -0.55 18.68
N ASP A 234 6.70 -0.83 19.29
CA ASP A 234 6.54 -1.96 20.20
C ASP A 234 6.62 -3.31 19.46
N VAL A 235 6.07 -3.38 18.24
CA VAL A 235 6.22 -4.56 17.37
C VAL A 235 7.69 -4.80 17.00
N LEU A 236 8.42 -3.75 16.65
CA LEU A 236 9.85 -3.85 16.29
C LEU A 236 10.72 -4.23 17.48
N LEU A 237 10.39 -3.75 18.69
CA LEU A 237 11.08 -4.14 19.91
C LEU A 237 10.91 -5.64 20.20
N VAL A 238 9.70 -6.18 20.03
CA VAL A 238 9.45 -7.62 20.16
C VAL A 238 10.19 -8.42 19.08
N ALA A 239 10.18 -7.94 17.83
CA ALA A 239 10.91 -8.58 16.74
C ALA A 239 12.42 -8.64 17.00
N GLU A 240 13.01 -7.54 17.50
CA GLU A 240 14.42 -7.47 17.90
C GLU A 240 14.75 -8.49 19.00
N GLN A 241 13.93 -8.57 20.05
CA GLN A 241 14.09 -9.53 21.16
C GLN A 241 14.01 -10.99 20.68
N ASN A 242 13.16 -11.26 19.69
CA ASN A 242 12.98 -12.59 19.11
C ASN A 242 13.98 -12.91 17.99
N ASN A 243 14.94 -12.03 17.70
CA ASN A 243 15.89 -12.16 16.57
C ASN A 243 15.20 -12.32 15.21
N GLU A 244 14.08 -11.65 15.01
CA GLU A 244 13.33 -11.62 13.76
C GLU A 244 13.83 -10.49 12.85
N LYS A 245 13.75 -10.70 11.53
CA LYS A 245 13.84 -9.63 10.53
C LYS A 245 12.45 -9.14 10.16
N VAL A 246 12.36 -7.87 9.77
CA VAL A 246 11.08 -7.21 9.49
C VAL A 246 11.05 -6.62 8.08
N HIS A 247 10.02 -6.99 7.32
CA HIS A 247 9.57 -6.23 6.15
C HIS A 247 8.45 -5.28 6.56
N ILE A 248 8.54 -4.02 6.14
CA ILE A 248 7.48 -3.03 6.31
C ILE A 248 6.74 -2.87 4.99
N LEU A 249 5.42 -3.01 5.02
CA LEU A 249 4.54 -2.65 3.91
C LEU A 249 3.83 -1.35 4.28
N ALA A 250 3.89 -0.36 3.40
CA ALA A 250 3.16 0.89 3.54
C ALA A 250 2.79 1.37 2.14
N HIS A 251 1.74 2.17 1.96
CA HIS A 251 1.35 2.57 0.62
C HIS A 251 2.19 3.78 0.17
N ILE A 252 2.14 4.86 0.95
CA ILE A 252 2.81 6.13 0.60
C ILE A 252 4.29 6.12 1.01
N PRO A 253 5.25 6.43 0.12
CA PRO A 253 6.64 6.50 0.53
C PRO A 253 6.90 7.60 1.55
N TYR A 254 7.41 7.22 2.73
CA TYR A 254 7.78 8.19 3.77
C TYR A 254 8.90 9.16 3.34
N ALA A 255 9.71 8.78 2.36
CA ALA A 255 10.76 9.63 1.80
C ALA A 255 10.26 10.56 0.69
N SER A 256 9.02 10.40 0.21
CA SER A 256 8.45 11.29 -0.81
C SER A 256 8.24 12.68 -0.24
N SER A 257 8.88 13.68 -0.85
CA SER A 257 8.75 15.08 -0.45
C SER A 257 7.35 15.58 -0.76
N GLY A 258 6.59 15.93 0.28
CA GLY A 258 5.26 16.54 0.14
C GLY A 258 4.08 15.58 0.31
N SER A 259 4.29 14.27 0.11
CA SER A 259 3.22 13.27 0.30
C SER A 259 2.93 13.03 1.78
N THR A 260 3.93 13.02 2.66
CA THR A 260 3.71 12.78 4.10
C THR A 260 4.04 13.98 4.98
N PHE A 261 3.34 14.14 6.10
CA PHE A 261 3.63 15.21 7.05
C PHE A 261 5.06 15.10 7.60
N ARG A 262 5.81 16.22 7.63
CA ARG A 262 7.21 16.28 8.09
C ARG A 262 7.43 15.66 9.48
N ILE A 263 6.47 15.84 10.37
CA ILE A 263 6.52 15.25 11.71
C ILE A 263 6.54 13.71 11.64
N CYS A 264 5.70 13.12 10.79
CA CYS A 264 5.64 11.69 10.60
C CYS A 264 6.94 11.17 9.96
N GLN A 265 7.45 11.84 8.92
CA GLN A 265 8.75 11.50 8.30
C GLN A 265 9.87 11.45 9.33
N ARG A 266 9.92 12.46 10.22
CA ARG A 266 10.93 12.56 11.28
C ARG A 266 10.82 11.41 12.28
N GLU A 267 9.62 11.12 12.79
CA GLU A 267 9.44 10.06 13.79
C GLU A 267 9.66 8.67 13.18
N PHE A 268 9.14 8.42 11.97
CA PHE A 268 9.40 7.19 11.24
C PHE A 268 10.90 6.99 11.00
N ARG A 269 11.64 8.04 10.62
CA ARG A 269 13.10 7.97 10.46
C ARG A 269 13.82 7.61 11.75
N ARG A 270 13.37 8.12 12.90
CA ARG A 270 13.96 7.75 14.21
C ARG A 270 13.73 6.28 14.55
N ILE A 271 12.53 5.76 14.26
CA ILE A 271 12.22 4.33 14.42
C ILE A 271 13.11 3.50 13.49
N LEU A 272 13.21 3.89 12.22
CA LEU A 272 14.01 3.18 11.22
C LEU A 272 15.50 3.09 11.64
N GLU A 273 16.06 4.18 12.16
CA GLU A 273 17.45 4.23 12.61
C GLU A 273 17.67 3.35 13.87
N ARG A 274 16.77 3.43 14.86
CA ARG A 274 16.85 2.59 16.07
C ARG A 274 16.79 1.10 15.76
N PHE A 275 15.96 0.72 14.80
CA PHE A 275 15.70 -0.68 14.44
C PHE A 275 16.34 -1.05 13.10
N HIS A 276 17.41 -0.36 12.69
CA HIS A 276 18.04 -0.56 11.38
C HIS A 276 18.52 -2.01 11.17
N ASP A 277 18.98 -2.68 12.23
CA ASP A 277 19.38 -4.09 12.18
C ASP A 277 18.18 -5.03 12.01
N THR A 278 17.04 -4.69 12.61
CA THR A 278 15.81 -5.49 12.62
C THR A 278 15.03 -5.35 11.31
N ILE A 279 14.90 -4.13 10.77
CA ILE A 279 14.14 -3.85 9.55
C ILE A 279 14.99 -4.15 8.31
N SER A 280 14.70 -5.24 7.59
CA SER A 280 15.46 -5.64 6.40
C SER A 280 15.10 -4.85 5.14
N ALA A 281 13.83 -4.54 4.92
CA ALA A 281 13.38 -3.81 3.72
C ALA A 281 12.00 -3.15 3.95
N GLN A 282 11.69 -2.15 3.14
CA GLN A 282 10.34 -1.57 3.04
C GLN A 282 9.83 -1.72 1.61
N PHE A 283 8.51 -1.85 1.44
CA PHE A 283 7.84 -1.98 0.15
C PHE A 283 6.65 -1.01 0.09
N HIS A 284 6.67 -0.12 -0.89
CA HIS A 284 5.74 1.00 -1.09
C HIS A 284 5.14 1.02 -2.50
N GLY A 285 4.20 1.96 -2.71
CA GLY A 285 3.55 2.29 -4.00
C GLY A 285 3.20 3.76 -4.12
N HIS A 286 1.97 4.07 -4.55
CA HIS A 286 1.41 5.42 -4.63
C HIS A 286 2.02 6.30 -5.73
N THR A 287 3.33 6.25 -5.98
CA THR A 287 3.97 7.16 -6.96
C THR A 287 3.85 6.68 -8.41
N HIS A 288 3.31 5.47 -8.62
CA HIS A 288 3.17 4.77 -9.89
C HIS A 288 4.50 4.54 -10.65
N ARG A 289 5.64 4.80 -10.00
CA ARG A 289 6.97 4.75 -10.61
C ARG A 289 7.78 3.62 -10.02
N ASP A 290 8.57 2.97 -10.88
CA ASP A 290 9.61 2.05 -10.44
C ASP A 290 10.79 2.87 -9.90
N GLU A 291 10.86 2.97 -8.57
CA GLU A 291 11.87 3.76 -7.88
C GLU A 291 12.20 3.16 -6.51
N PHE A 292 13.23 3.69 -5.85
CA PHE A 292 13.57 3.29 -4.49
C PHE A 292 14.22 4.44 -3.73
N ASN A 293 14.10 4.37 -2.40
CA ASN A 293 14.68 5.35 -1.49
C ASN A 293 15.71 4.67 -0.59
N VAL A 294 16.92 5.23 -0.53
CA VAL A 294 17.99 4.77 0.36
C VAL A 294 18.03 5.65 1.61
N PHE A 295 17.99 5.01 2.78
CA PHE A 295 18.04 5.67 4.07
C PHE A 295 19.44 5.52 4.65
N TYR A 296 20.05 6.62 5.08
CA TYR A 296 21.39 6.67 5.67
C TYR A 296 21.33 6.87 7.20
N SER A 297 22.38 6.54 7.94
CA SER A 297 22.45 6.92 9.36
C SER A 297 22.50 8.45 9.50
N ARG A 298 21.91 9.01 10.56
CA ARG A 298 22.00 10.45 10.85
C ARG A 298 23.33 10.78 11.51
N GLU A 299 23.86 9.85 12.30
CA GLU A 299 25.14 10.02 13.02
C GLU A 299 26.35 9.67 12.13
N SER A 300 26.17 8.74 11.18
CA SER A 300 27.19 8.30 10.21
C SER A 300 26.63 8.28 8.78
N PRO A 301 26.46 9.44 8.14
CA PRO A 301 25.75 9.57 6.85
C PRO A 301 26.38 8.82 5.66
N GLU A 302 27.59 8.32 5.80
CA GLU A 302 28.26 7.44 4.86
C GLU A 302 27.68 6.01 4.83
N HIS A 303 26.89 5.63 5.85
CA HIS A 303 26.35 4.29 6.01
C HIS A 303 24.88 4.22 5.62
N ALA A 304 24.58 3.41 4.60
CA ALA A 304 23.21 3.09 4.21
C ALA A 304 22.63 2.06 5.18
N ILE A 305 21.49 2.37 5.80
CA ILE A 305 20.88 1.55 6.86
C ILE A 305 19.64 0.79 6.41
N ASN A 306 18.96 1.26 5.34
CA ASN A 306 17.75 0.61 4.84
C ASN A 306 17.43 1.06 3.40
N VAL A 307 16.66 0.24 2.68
CA VAL A 307 16.09 0.57 1.37
C VAL A 307 14.57 0.39 1.41
N ALA A 308 13.86 1.34 0.80
CA ALA A 308 12.43 1.23 0.53
C ALA A 308 12.20 1.15 -0.98
N TRP A 309 11.65 0.04 -1.44
CA TRP A 309 11.29 -0.20 -2.83
C TRP A 309 9.91 0.36 -3.11
N ASN A 310 9.75 1.01 -4.26
CA ASN A 310 8.47 1.50 -4.75
C ASN A 310 8.15 0.81 -6.07
N GLY A 311 7.07 0.03 -6.10
CA GLY A 311 6.64 -0.64 -7.32
C GLY A 311 6.06 0.36 -8.32
N GLY A 312 6.33 0.16 -9.62
CA GLY A 312 5.57 0.82 -10.68
C GLY A 312 4.12 0.35 -10.67
N SER A 313 3.19 1.24 -10.99
CA SER A 313 1.75 0.93 -10.97
C SER A 313 1.38 -0.10 -12.03
N THR A 314 0.23 -0.74 -11.80
CA THR A 314 -0.43 -1.56 -12.82
C THR A 314 -1.41 -0.74 -13.66
N THR A 315 -1.98 0.35 -13.11
CA THR A 315 -2.69 1.37 -13.90
C THR A 315 -1.76 2.16 -14.81
N ALA A 316 -2.29 2.63 -15.94
CA ALA A 316 -1.61 3.55 -16.86
C ALA A 316 -1.78 5.04 -16.47
N PHE A 317 -2.60 5.31 -15.44
CA PHE A 317 -2.87 6.66 -14.97
C PHE A 317 -1.61 7.38 -14.49
N SER A 318 -1.43 8.65 -14.86
CA SER A 318 -0.16 9.36 -14.69
C SER A 318 -0.23 10.67 -13.91
N ASP A 319 -1.41 11.28 -13.75
CA ASP A 319 -1.62 12.56 -13.06
C ASP A 319 -1.90 12.41 -11.55
N ILE A 320 -0.86 12.00 -10.80
CA ILE A 320 -0.92 11.61 -9.37
C ILE A 320 -0.88 12.80 -8.41
#